data_AF-A0AA95G0F6-F1
#
_entry.id   AF-A0AA95G0F6-F1
#
_cell.length_a   1.000
_cell.length_b   1.000
_cell.length_c   1.000
_cell.angle_alpha   90.00
_cell.angle_beta   90.00
_cell.angle_gamma   90.00
#
_symmetry.space_group_name_H-M   'P 1'
#
loop_
_entity.id
_entity.type
_entity.pdbx_description
1 polymer ?
#
loop_
_entity_poly.entity_id
_entity_poly.type
_entity_poly.pdbx_seq_one_letter_code
_entity_poly.pdbx_strand_id
1 'polypeptide(L)' 'MLFIVVAMLVILLLAGLVVVYAAYPGRGQRTPYAPWLGEAMEKAADALPTVESEEQRDWSLRR' A
#
# COMPACT_ATOMS: atom_id res chain seq x y z
N MET A 1 5.63 23.90 26.52
CA MET A 1 6.80 24.04 25.61
C MET A 1 7.39 22.67 25.27
N LEU A 2 8.02 21.94 26.21
CA LEU A 2 8.59 20.60 25.94
C LEU A 2 7.58 19.61 25.32
N PHE A 3 6.36 19.53 25.86
CA PHE A 3 5.30 18.67 25.35
C PHE A 3 4.97 18.94 23.87
N ILE A 4 5.01 20.20 23.44
CA ILE A 4 4.72 20.59 22.06
C ILE A 4 5.84 20.10 21.14
N VAL A 5 7.10 20.24 21.57
CA VAL A 5 8.26 19.75 20.83
C VAL A 5 8.21 18.23 20.70
N VAL A 6 7.89 17.52 21.79
CA VAL A 6 7.74 16.05 21.78
C VAL A 6 6.62 15.64 20.83
N ALA A 7 5.45 16.26 20.95
CA ALA A 7 4.33 15.99 20.05
C ALA A 7 4.74 16.22 18.60
N MET A 8 5.39 17.35 18.28
CA MET A 8 5.85 17.68 16.94
C MET A 8 6.82 16.63 16.37
N LEU A 9 7.74 16.13 17.18
CA LEU A 9 8.65 15.05 16.76
C LEU A 9 7.91 13.74 16.49
N VAL A 10 6.91 13.39 17.30
CA VAL A 10 6.10 12.18 17.08
C VAL A 10 5.34 12.25 15.75
N ILE A 11 4.69 13.37 15.45
CA ILE A 11 3.96 13.51 14.17
C ILE A 11 4.92 13.50 12.97
N LEU A 12 6.10 14.11 13.08
CA LEU A 12 7.12 14.06 12.02
C LEU A 12 7.64 12.63 11.79
N LEU A 13 7.86 11.87 12.87
CA LEU A 13 8.23 10.46 12.80
C LEU A 13 7.16 9.62 12.10
N LEU A 14 5.90 9.80 12.48
CA LEU A 14 4.76 9.11 11.87
C LEU A 14 4.61 9.46 10.39
N ALA A 15 4.71 10.74 10.05
CA ALA A 15 4.64 11.20 8.65
C ALA A 15 5.79 10.60 7.82
N GLY A 16 7.02 10.62 8.33
CA GLY A 16 8.16 9.99 7.68
C GLY A 16 7.95 8.49 7.47
N LEU A 17 7.41 7.79 8.48
CA LEU A 17 7.10 6.36 8.38
C LEU A 17 6.05 6.07 7.32
N VAL A 18 4.98 6.87 7.26
CA VAL A 18 3.93 6.74 6.23
C VAL A 18 4.50 6.99 4.84
N VAL A 19 5.35 8.01 4.67
CA VAL A 19 6.01 8.29 3.38
C VAL A 19 6.93 7.16 2.97
N VAL A 20 7.75 6.63 3.89
CA VAL A 20 8.63 5.49 3.59
C VAL A 20 7.80 4.26 3.21
N TYR A 21 6.71 3.98 3.93
CA TYR A 21 5.80 2.88 3.62
C TYR A 21 5.10 3.07 2.26
N ALA A 22 4.56 4.27 2.01
CA ALA A 22 3.82 4.62 0.80
C ALA A 22 4.71 4.93 -0.42
N ALA A 23 6.01 5.15 -0.22
CA ALA A 23 7.01 5.24 -1.30
C ALA A 23 7.64 3.88 -1.64
N TYR A 24 7.48 2.88 -0.77
CA TYR A 24 7.83 1.48 -1.04
C TYR A 24 6.78 0.59 -1.77
N PRO A 25 5.70 1.08 -2.43
CA PRO A 25 4.95 0.30 -3.39
C PRO A 25 5.65 0.45 -4.75
N GLY A 26 6.81 -0.19 -4.85
CA GLY A 26 7.66 -0.13 -6.02
C GLY A 26 8.14 -1.52 -6.41
N ARG A 27 7.21 -2.35 -6.92
CA ARG A 27 7.48 -3.64 -7.58
C ARG A 27 7.82 -4.81 -6.64
N GLY A 28 6.80 -5.44 -6.04
CA GLY A 28 6.83 -6.85 -5.63
C GLY A 28 7.96 -7.34 -4.71
N GLN A 29 8.77 -6.46 -4.12
CA GLN A 29 9.86 -6.84 -3.21
C GLN A 29 9.40 -6.68 -1.76
N ARG A 30 9.42 -7.82 -1.06
CA ARG A 30 9.10 -7.94 0.37
C ARG A 30 9.82 -6.87 1.17
N THR A 31 9.06 -6.08 1.91
CA THR A 31 9.57 -5.07 2.84
C THR A 31 10.46 -5.76 3.88
N PRO A 32 11.78 -5.50 3.92
CA PRO A 32 12.73 -6.29 4.71
C PRO A 32 12.53 -6.21 6.24
N TYR A 33 11.78 -5.21 6.73
CA TYR A 33 11.55 -5.00 8.15
C TYR A 33 10.15 -5.42 8.66
N ALA A 34 9.20 -5.79 7.79
CA ALA A 34 7.84 -6.17 8.19
C ALA A 34 7.18 -7.16 7.21
N PRO A 35 7.68 -8.41 7.11
CA PRO A 35 7.13 -9.42 6.21
C PRO A 35 5.65 -9.73 6.46
N TRP A 36 5.21 -9.68 7.73
CA TRP A 36 3.82 -9.94 8.14
C TRP A 36 2.81 -8.93 7.57
N LEU A 37 3.24 -7.69 7.31
CA LEU A 37 2.38 -6.62 6.81
C LEU A 37 2.16 -6.74 5.29
N GLY A 38 3.16 -7.26 4.57
CA GLY A 38 3.02 -7.61 3.16
C GLY A 38 2.02 -8.74 2.96
N GLU A 39 2.06 -9.77 3.80
CA GLU A 39 1.09 -10.88 3.77
C GLU A 39 -0.34 -10.41 4.08
N ALA A 40 -0.50 -9.46 5.00
CA ALA A 40 -1.81 -8.88 5.31
C ALA A 40 -2.37 -8.03 4.17
N MET A 41 -1.52 -7.25 3.49
CA MET A 41 -1.88 -6.47 2.30
C MET A 41 -2.21 -7.36 1.10
N GLU A 42 -1.44 -8.42 0.88
CA GLU A 42 -1.71 -9.42 -0.16
C GLU A 42 -3.05 -10.11 0.09
N LYS A 43 -3.30 -10.56 1.32
CA LYS A 43 -4.60 -11.13 1.70
C LYS A 43 -5.75 -10.14 1.58
N ALA A 44 -5.53 -8.86 1.87
CA ALA A 44 -6.55 -7.83 1.68
C ALA A 44 -6.84 -7.58 0.20
N ALA A 45 -5.82 -7.54 -0.65
CA ALA A 45 -5.98 -7.41 -2.09
C ALA A 45 -6.71 -8.61 -2.70
N ASP A 46 -6.39 -9.82 -2.25
CA ASP A 46 -7.01 -11.07 -2.71
C ASP A 46 -8.46 -11.21 -2.18
N ALA A 47 -8.76 -10.63 -1.01
CA ALA A 47 -10.10 -10.58 -0.43
C ALA A 47 -10.98 -9.46 -1.01
N LEU A 48 -10.41 -8.50 -1.75
CA LEU A 48 -11.22 -7.51 -2.44
C LEU A 48 -11.85 -8.17 -3.68
N PRO A 49 -13.19 -8.10 -3.84
CA PRO A 49 -13.83 -8.52 -5.07
C PRO A 49 -13.28 -7.67 -6.21
N THR A 50 -12.42 -8.28 -7.03
CA THR A 50 -11.90 -7.62 -8.22
C THR A 50 -13.04 -7.48 -9.21
N VAL A 51 -13.28 -6.25 -9.69
CA VAL A 51 -14.19 -6.05 -10.82
C VAL A 51 -13.43 -6.58 -12.03
N GLU A 52 -13.80 -7.77 -12.49
CA GLU A 52 -13.31 -8.32 -13.75
C GLU A 52 -13.60 -7.28 -14.82
N SER A 53 -12.54 -6.69 -15.38
CA SER A 53 -12.69 -5.64 -16.38
C SER A 53 -13.32 -6.28 -17.61
N GLU A 54 -14.60 -6.03 -17.87
CA GLU A 54 -15.35 -6.51 -19.04
C GLU A 54 -14.77 -6.02 -20.39
N GLU A 55 -13.61 -5.36 -20.38
CA GLU A 55 -12.96 -4.74 -21.53
C GLU A 55 -12.27 -5.75 -22.48
N GLN A 56 -12.15 -7.03 -22.09
CA GLN A 56 -11.54 -8.06 -22.93
C GLN A 56 -12.54 -8.87 -23.78
N ARG A 57 -13.85 -8.70 -23.59
CA ARG A 57 -14.86 -9.59 -24.20
C ARG A 57 -15.47 -9.07 -25.51
N ASP A 58 -15.24 -7.81 -25.90
CA ASP A 58 -15.91 -7.19 -27.05
C ASP A 58 -15.01 -7.00 -28.30
N TRP A 59 -13.71 -7.29 -28.21
CA TRP A 59 -12.78 -7.13 -29.35
C TRP A 59 -12.68 -8.36 -30.26
N SER A 60 -13.25 -9.51 -29.88
CA SER A 60 -13.20 -10.76 -30.66
C SER A 60 -14.37 -10.95 -31.64
N LEU A 61 -15.45 -10.16 -31.49
CA LEU A 61 -16.65 -10.25 -32.32
C LEU A 61 -16.62 -9.33 -33.55
N ARG A 62 -15.55 -8.54 -33.71
CA ARG A 62 -15.39 -7.54 -34.77
C ARG A 62 -14.36 -7.93 -35.84
N ARG A 63 -13.92 -9.20 -35.87
CA ARG A 63 -12.93 -9.72 -36.82
C ARG A 63 -13.52 -10.76 -37.76
#